data_AF-A0A392PGJ4-F1
#
_entry.id   AF-A0A392PGJ4-F1
#
_cell.length_a   1.000
_cell.length_b   1.000
_cell.length_c   1.000
_cell.angle_alpha   90.00
_cell.angle_beta   90.00
_cell.angle_gamma   90.00
#
_symmetry.space_group_name_H-M   'P 1'
#
loop_
_entity.id
_entity.type
_entity.pdbx_description
1 polymer ?
#
loop_
_entity_poly.entity_id
_entity_poly.type
_entity_poly.pdbx_seq_one_letter_code
_entity_poly.pdbx_strand_id
1 'polypeptide(L)' 'VTLPSPHHQWSASNDSVAQVDSKTGLAYAWNLGMTAIAVEDTRVAGHVQVSSLNVVWNFKDIFS' A
#
# COMPACT_ATOMS: atom_id res chain seq x y z
N VAL A 1 17.69 0.72 5.93
CA VAL A 1 16.85 -0.50 5.82
C VAL A 1 16.86 -0.94 4.38
N THR A 2 17.24 -2.18 4.10
CA THR A 2 17.16 -2.76 2.75
C THR A 2 15.81 -3.46 2.59
N LEU A 3 15.02 -3.01 1.62
CA LEU A 3 13.76 -3.63 1.20
C LEU A 3 13.97 -4.30 -0.17
N PRO A 4 13.32 -5.44 -0.45
CA PRO A 4 12.35 -6.16 0.39
C PRO A 4 13.01 -6.88 1.58
N SER A 5 12.30 -6.96 2.71
CA SER A 5 12.75 -7.59 3.95
C SER A 5 11.83 -8.74 4.32
N PRO A 6 12.35 -9.93 4.70
CA PRO A 6 11.50 -11.06 5.09
C PRO A 6 10.73 -10.82 6.39
N HIS A 7 11.06 -9.75 7.12
CA HIS A 7 10.41 -9.40 8.38
C HIS A 7 9.32 -8.35 8.23
N HIS A 8 9.13 -7.79 7.03
CA HIS A 8 8.10 -6.80 6.76
C HIS A 8 6.91 -7.49 6.11
N GLN A 9 5.73 -7.30 6.70
CA GLN A 9 4.47 -7.71 6.10
C GLN A 9 3.64 -6.48 5.74
N TRP A 10 3.31 -6.36 4.47
CA TRP A 10 2.52 -5.26 3.93
C TRP A 10 1.05 -5.64 3.83
N SER A 11 0.17 -4.68 4.07
CA SER A 11 -1.27 -4.84 3.93
C SER A 11 -1.94 -3.53 3.48
N ALA A 12 -3.07 -3.67 2.79
CA ALA A 12 -3.96 -2.55 2.50
C ALA A 12 -5.21 -2.66 3.39
N SER A 13 -5.70 -1.54 3.91
CA SER A 13 -6.93 -1.52 4.72
C SER A 13 -8.20 -1.78 3.91
N ASN A 14 -8.12 -1.63 2.59
CA ASN A 14 -9.24 -1.78 1.66
C ASN A 14 -8.73 -2.24 0.29
N ASP A 15 -8.80 -3.55 0.05
CA ASP A 15 -8.37 -4.19 -1.21
C ASP A 15 -9.24 -3.82 -2.41
N SER A 16 -10.43 -3.24 -2.19
CA SER A 16 -11.23 -2.71 -3.30
C SER A 16 -10.62 -1.43 -3.89
N VAL A 17 -9.82 -0.67 -3.11
CA VAL A 17 -9.15 0.56 -3.58
C VAL A 17 -7.76 0.24 -4.14
N ALA A 18 -6.96 -0.54 -3.41
CA ALA A 18 -5.63 -0.96 -3.86
C ALA A 18 -5.21 -2.27 -3.21
N GLN A 19 -4.42 -3.06 -3.92
CA GLN A 19 -3.73 -4.23 -3.37
C GLN A 19 -2.26 -3.94 -3.18
N VAL A 20 -1.62 -4.61 -2.22
CA VAL A 20 -0.17 -4.55 -2.00
C VAL A 20 0.39 -5.95 -1.88
N ASP A 21 1.53 -6.20 -2.54
CA ASP A 21 2.25 -7.45 -2.34
C ASP A 21 2.83 -7.49 -0.92
N SER A 22 2.42 -8.50 -0.15
CA SER A 22 2.73 -8.62 1.28
C SER A 22 4.22 -8.68 1.61
N LYS A 23 5.10 -9.03 0.66
CA LYS A 23 6.55 -9.23 0.91
C LYS A 23 7.41 -8.11 0.35
N THR A 24 6.98 -7.49 -0.74
CA THR A 24 7.75 -6.48 -1.47
C THR A 24 7.27 -5.06 -1.21
N GLY A 25 6.00 -4.89 -0.80
CA GLY A 25 5.39 -3.57 -0.63
C GLY A 25 4.99 -2.90 -1.94
N LEU A 26 5.05 -3.62 -3.07
CA LEU A 26 4.57 -3.09 -4.35
C LEU A 26 3.05 -2.98 -4.36
N ALA A 27 2.54 -1.75 -4.43
CA ALA A 27 1.11 -1.45 -4.40
C ALA A 27 0.55 -1.18 -5.81
N TYR A 28 -0.63 -1.74 -6.07
CA TYR A 28 -1.40 -1.57 -7.30
C TYR A 28 -2.73 -0.89 -6.97
N ALA A 29 -2.99 0.26 -7.58
CA ALA A 29 -4.28 0.94 -7.47
C ALA A 29 -5.33 0.23 -8.35
N TRP A 30 -6.52 0.00 -7.80
CA TRP A 30 -7.62 -0.72 -8.46
C TRP A 30 -8.81 0.19 -8.75
N ASN A 31 -9.32 0.87 -7.71
CA ASN A 31 -10.44 1.78 -7.83
C ASN A 31 -10.12 3.09 -7.13
N LEU A 32 -10.82 4.15 -7.54
CA LEU A 32 -10.76 5.44 -6.89
C LEU A 32 -11.13 5.33 -5.42
N GLY A 33 -10.47 6.12 -4.58
CA GLY A 33 -10.72 6.15 -3.16
C GLY A 33 -9.44 6.21 -2.36
N MET A 34 -9.59 6.09 -1.04
CA MET A 34 -8.49 6.16 -0.11
C MET A 34 -8.36 4.84 0.65
N THR A 35 -7.13 4.37 0.79
CA THR A 35 -6.80 3.21 1.62
C THR A 35 -5.49 3.47 2.37
N ALA A 36 -5.38 2.94 3.58
CA ALA A 36 -4.13 2.90 4.30
C ALA A 36 -3.28 1.72 3.81
N ILE A 37 -1.99 1.97 3.57
CA ILE A 37 -0.98 0.94 3.38
C ILE A 37 -0.18 0.85 4.66
N ALA A 38 -0.17 -0.31 5.29
CA ALA A 38 0.54 -0.57 6.53
C ALA A 38 1.68 -1.56 6.29
N VAL A 39 2.77 -1.38 7.02
CA VAL A 39 3.86 -2.34 7.12
C VAL A 39 4.18 -2.63 8.59
N GLU A 40 4.13 -3.91 8.94
CA GLU A 40 4.49 -4.41 10.27
C GLU A 40 5.88 -5.05 10.24
N ASP A 41 6.75 -4.69 11.18
CA ASP A 41 7.99 -5.46 11.43
C ASP A 41 7.69 -6.61 12.39
N THR A 42 7.60 -7.81 11.85
CA THR A 42 7.28 -9.06 12.58
C THR A 42 8.24 -9.40 13.73
N ARG A 43 9.41 -8.75 13.80
CA ARG A 43 10.37 -8.95 14.90
C ARG A 43 10.04 -8.13 16.15
N VAL A 44 9.19 -7.12 16.02
CA VAL A 44 8.88 -6.18 17.10
C VAL A 44 7.36 -5.98 17.15
N ALA A 45 6.72 -6.64 18.11
CA ALA A 45 5.28 -6.54 18.30
C ALA A 45 4.82 -5.07 18.44
N GLY A 46 3.80 -4.69 17.67
CA GLY A 46 3.24 -3.34 17.68
C GLY A 46 4.04 -2.29 16.91
N HIS A 47 5.17 -2.65 16.29
CA HIS A 47 5.87 -1.73 15.39
C HIS A 47 5.25 -1.75 13.99
N VAL A 48 4.38 -0.77 13.73
CA VAL A 48 3.68 -0.59 12.46
C VAL A 48 3.93 0.81 11.92
N GLN A 49 4.23 0.91 10.63
CA GLN A 49 4.23 2.17 9.90
C GLN A 49 3.04 2.19 8.94
N VAL A 50 2.35 3.33 8.86
CA VAL A 50 1.14 3.48 8.06
C VAL A 50 1.25 4.71 7.18
N SER A 51 0.88 4.57 5.91
CA SER A 51 0.74 5.65 4.94
C SER A 51 -0.63 5.63 4.29
N SER A 52 -1.07 6.78 3.75
CA SER A 52 -2.33 6.88 2.99
C SER A 52 -2.05 6.85 1.48
N LEU A 53 -2.75 5.99 0.75
CA LEU A 53 -2.80 5.99 -0.71
C LEU A 53 -4.15 6.53 -1.16
N ASN A 54 -4.13 7.61 -1.95
CA ASN A 54 -5.31 8.20 -2.55
C ASN A 54 -5.27 8.00 -4.07
N VAL A 55 -6.21 7.21 -4.58
CA VAL A 55 -6.35 6.92 -6.00
C VAL A 55 -7.36 7.91 -6.59
N VAL A 56 -6.89 8.76 -7.50
CA VAL A 56 -7.67 9.83 -8.11
C VAL A 56 -7.56 9.77 -9.63
N TRP A 57 -8.55 10.35 -10.31
CA TRP A 57 -8.46 10.55 -11.74
C TRP A 57 -7.39 11.57 -12.08
N ASN A 58 -6.62 11.27 -13.13
CA ASN A 58 -5.81 12.26 -13.80
C ASN A 58 -6.62 12.92 -14.91
N PHE A 59 -6.86 14.23 -14.78
CA PHE A 59 -7.65 15.00 -15.72
C PHE A 59 -7.06 15.01 -17.15
N LYS A 60 -5.76 14.73 -17.30
CA LYS A 60 -5.11 14.68 -18.63
C LYS A 60 -5.53 13.49 -19.49
N ASP A 61 -6.04 12.41 -18.89
CA ASP A 61 -6.35 11.16 -19.62
C ASP A 61 -7.76 11.19 -20.27
N ILE A 62 -8.51 12.29 -20.10
CA ILE A 62 -9.87 12.47 -20.63
C ILE A 62 -9.88 13.02 -22.07
N PHE A 63 -8.79 13.64 -22.51
CA PHE A 63 -8.71 14.33 -23.80
C PHE A 63 -7.65 13.75 -24.76
N SER A 64 -7.09 12.57 -24.45
CA SER A 64 -6.10 11.87 -25.27
C SER A 64 -6.71 10.72 -26.08
#